data_AF-A0A8S2X4C5-F1
#
_entry.id   AF-A0A8S2X4C5-F1
#
_cell.length_a   1.000
_cell.length_b   1.000
_cell.length_c   1.000
_cell.angle_alpha   90.00
_cell.angle_beta   90.00
_cell.angle_gamma   90.00
#
_symmetry.space_group_name_H-M   'P 1'
#
loop_
_entity.id
_entity.type
_entity.pdbx_description
1 polymer ?
#
loop_
_entity_poly.entity_id
_entity_poly.type
_entity_poly.pdbx_seq_one_letter_code
_entity_poly.pdbx_strand_id
1 'polypeptide(L)' 'MTNPMARVHLYLIRHGQSEANLVSTYICGQNISCSLTPLGKEQAFLLGKR' A
#
# COMPACT_ATOMS: atom_id res chain seq x y z
N MET A 1 21.51 -19.86 27.75
CA MET A 1 20.12 -19.81 27.27
C MET A 1 20.16 -19.66 25.75
N THR A 2 19.99 -20.74 25.00
CA THR A 2 19.91 -20.69 23.52
C THR A 2 18.49 -20.28 23.16
N ASN A 3 18.29 -19.01 22.82
CA ASN A 3 17.00 -18.55 22.32
C ASN A 3 16.76 -19.24 20.97
N PRO A 4 15.74 -20.09 20.81
CA PRO A 4 15.42 -20.64 19.50
C PRO A 4 15.18 -19.46 18.56
N MET A 5 15.90 -19.40 17.43
CA MET A 5 15.77 -18.31 16.47
C MET A 5 14.30 -18.13 16.09
N ALA A 6 13.67 -17.09 16.65
CA ALA A 6 12.31 -16.76 16.33
C ALA A 6 12.26 -16.33 14.86
N ARG A 7 11.48 -17.04 14.05
CA ARG A 7 11.23 -16.65 12.66
C ARG A 7 10.20 -15.53 12.67
N VAL A 8 10.59 -14.36 12.15
CA VAL A 8 9.70 -13.22 11.95
C VAL A 8 9.19 -13.25 10.52
N HIS A 9 7.88 -13.06 10.34
CA HIS A 9 7.26 -12.91 9.03
C HIS A 9 6.98 -11.44 8.78
N LEU A 10 7.59 -10.88 7.74
CA LEU A 10 7.35 -9.52 7.27
C LEU A 10 6.59 -9.57 5.95
N TYR A 11 5.48 -8.85 5.89
CA TYR A 11 4.69 -8.69 4.68
C TYR A 11 4.76 -7.24 4.20
N LEU A 12 5.06 -7.05 2.92
CA LEU A 12 5.13 -5.74 2.28
C LEU A 12 4.00 -5.61 1.27
N ILE A 13 3.28 -4.49 1.36
CA ILE A 13 2.10 -4.23 0.55
C ILE A 13 2.26 -2.88 -0.12
N ARG A 14 2.04 -2.83 -1.44
CA ARG A 14 1.95 -1.57 -2.18
C ARG A 14 0.56 -0.95 -1.97
N HIS A 15 0.48 0.37 -1.83
CA HIS A 15 -0.81 1.08 -1.74
C HIS A 15 -1.70 0.81 -2.98
N GLY A 16 -3.01 0.97 -2.80
CA GLY A 16 -3.99 0.86 -3.89
C GLY A 16 -3.88 1.99 -4.91
N GLN A 17 -4.68 1.95 -5.97
CA GLN A 17 -4.70 2.98 -7.01
C GLN A 17 -5.02 4.39 -6.45
N SER A 18 -4.22 5.37 -6.81
CA SER A 18 -4.41 6.80 -6.51
C SER A 18 -4.75 7.59 -7.77
N GLU A 19 -5.18 8.84 -7.61
CA GLU A 19 -5.47 9.75 -8.75
C GLU A 19 -4.25 9.92 -9.68
N ALA A 20 -3.01 9.92 -9.17
CA ALA A 20 -1.80 9.94 -10.00
C ALA A 20 -1.54 8.69 -10.81
N ASN A 21 -2.17 7.57 -10.46
CA ASN A 21 -2.06 6.38 -11.29
C ASN A 21 -2.96 6.48 -12.53
N LEU A 22 -3.92 7.40 -12.57
CA LEU A 22 -4.83 7.62 -13.70
C LEU A 22 -4.29 8.64 -14.71
N VAL A 23 -3.61 9.68 -14.23
CA VAL A 23 -3.17 10.80 -15.06
C VAL A 23 -1.68 11.06 -14.83
N SER A 24 -0.89 10.99 -15.90
CA SER A 24 0.57 11.18 -15.82
C SER A 24 1.00 12.58 -15.39
N THR A 25 0.12 13.58 -15.50
CA THR A 25 0.38 14.97 -15.11
C THR A 25 0.14 15.24 -13.63
N TYR A 26 -0.50 14.31 -12.90
CA TYR A 26 -0.79 14.47 -11.49
C TYR A 26 0.44 14.02 -10.68
N ILE A 27 1.13 14.99 -10.08
CA ILE A 27 2.39 14.76 -9.37
C ILE A 27 2.08 14.28 -7.95
N CYS A 28 2.61 13.11 -7.57
CA CYS A 28 2.52 12.55 -6.22
C CYS A 28 3.90 12.10 -5.73
N GLY A 29 4.05 12.03 -4.42
CA GLY A 29 5.36 11.80 -3.78
C GLY A 29 6.06 13.12 -3.45
N GLN A 30 7.28 13.04 -2.89
CA GLN A 30 8.05 14.24 -2.48
C GLN A 30 7.23 15.23 -1.62
N ASN A 31 6.56 14.73 -0.58
CA ASN A 31 5.65 15.49 0.31
C ASN A 31 4.31 15.91 -0.31
N ILE A 32 3.99 15.49 -1.54
CA ILE A 32 2.66 15.68 -2.13
C ILE A 32 1.83 14.42 -1.89
N SER A 33 0.80 14.57 -1.05
CA SER A 33 -0.15 13.50 -0.74
C SER A 33 -1.23 13.40 -1.81
N CYS A 34 -1.62 12.18 -2.15
CA CYS A 34 -2.63 11.90 -3.16
C CYS A 34 -3.62 10.87 -2.67
N SER A 35 -4.90 11.18 -2.87
CA SER A 35 -5.99 10.32 -2.43
C SER A 35 -6.07 9.04 -3.28
N LEU A 36 -6.50 7.96 -2.63
CA LEU A 36 -6.90 6.75 -3.33
C LEU A 36 -8.20 6.99 -4.10
N THR A 37 -8.27 6.42 -5.30
CA THR A 37 -9.50 6.35 -6.09
C THR A 37 -10.52 5.43 -5.38
N PRO A 38 -11.81 5.43 -5.75
CA PRO A 38 -12.76 4.43 -5.25
C PRO A 38 -12.27 2.98 -5.45
N LEU A 39 -11.68 2.68 -6.61
CA LEU A 39 -11.04 1.38 -6.88
C LEU A 39 -9.87 1.11 -5.94
N GLY A 40 -9.00 2.10 -5.69
CA GLY A 40 -7.88 1.96 -4.75
C GLY A 40 -8.31 1.64 -3.32
N LYS A 41 -9.44 2.20 -2.87
CA LYS A 41 -10.04 1.87 -1.57
C LYS A 41 -10.59 0.44 -1.55
N GLU A 42 -11.25 0.01 -2.61
CA GLU A 42 -11.74 -1.36 -2.75
C GLU A 42 -10.58 -2.37 -2.75
N GLN A 43 -9.47 -2.08 -3.45
CA GLN A 43 -8.27 -2.91 -3.44
C GLN A 43 -7.71 -3.09 -2.02
N ALA A 44 -7.62 -2.00 -1.25
CA ALA A 44 -7.16 -2.06 0.15
C ALA A 44 -8.12 -2.89 1.02
N PHE A 45 -9.43 -2.72 0.83
CA PHE A 45 -10.44 -3.49 1.55
C PHE A 45 -10.40 -4.98 1.24
N LEU A 46 -10.28 -5.35 -0.04
CA LEU A 46 -10.19 -6.76 -0.47
C LEU A 46 -8.90 -7.43 0.02
N LEU A 47 -7.79 -6.69 0.10
CA LEU A 47 -6.55 -7.21 0.65
C LEU A 47 -6.66 -7.46 2.16
N GLY A 48 -7.33 -6.59 2.92
CA GLY A 48 -7.56 -6.79 4.35
C GLY A 48 -8.44 -8.00 4.69
N LYS A 49 -9.10 -8.61 3.69
CA LYS A 49 -9.85 -9.87 3.81
C LYS A 49 -9.02 -11.12 3.51
N ARG A 50 -7.78 -10.97 3.04
CA ARG A 50 -6.86 -12.07 2.72
C ARG A 50 -5.87 -12.27 3.85
#